data_AF-A0A411ZSZ1-F1
#
_entry.id   AF-A0A411ZSZ1-F1
#
_cell.length_a   1.000
_cell.length_b   1.000
_cell.length_c   1.000
_cell.angle_alpha   90.00
_cell.angle_beta   90.00
_cell.angle_gamma   90.00
#
_symmetry.space_group_name_H-M   'P 1'
#
loop_
_entity.id
_entity.type
_entity.pdbx_description
1 polymer ?
#
loop_
_entity_poly.entity_id
_entity_poly.type
_entity_poly.pdbx_seq_one_letter_code
_entity_poly.pdbx_strand_id
1 'polypeptide(L)'
;MDVREQYFNWMYDMVFTKRAPSYVRLLRYLNSQEFTYNIRLDGNRADDGLYLRYRFKQENHLRAVDVDRCLTGKCSVLEMMVALCLRIEEDIMDDPVKGNRIHKWFHVMLKSLGLLDMDDAYFDERYADKVITRFLNREYEPNGAGGLFRIKDCPYDLRSVEIWYQMCWYFDSIL
;
A
#
# COMPACT_ATOMS: atom_id res chain seq x y z
N MET A 1 -10.21 14.53 -18.19
CA MET A 1 -10.14 14.07 -16.78
C MET A 1 -8.80 14.51 -16.22
N ASP A 2 -8.77 15.10 -15.03
CA ASP A 2 -7.53 15.56 -14.38
C ASP A 2 -6.56 14.39 -14.16
N VAL A 3 -5.26 14.56 -14.47
CA VAL A 3 -4.24 13.48 -14.41
C VAL A 3 -4.14 12.87 -13.01
N ARG A 4 -4.27 13.69 -11.95
CA ARG A 4 -4.26 13.20 -10.57
C ARG A 4 -5.44 12.26 -10.31
N GLU A 5 -6.60 12.59 -10.85
CA GLU A 5 -7.80 11.77 -10.72
C GLU A 5 -7.69 10.48 -11.54
N GLN A 6 -7.09 10.52 -12.73
CA GLN A 6 -6.82 9.30 -13.52
C GLN A 6 -5.87 8.37 -12.78
N TYR A 7 -4.80 8.93 -12.19
CA TYR A 7 -3.80 8.17 -11.44
C TYR A 7 -4.39 7.54 -10.17
N PHE A 8 -5.20 8.30 -9.43
CA PHE A 8 -5.93 7.76 -8.27
C PHE A 8 -6.84 6.60 -8.67
N ASN A 9 -7.65 6.78 -9.73
CA ASN A 9 -8.56 5.73 -10.19
C ASN A 9 -7.81 4.50 -10.72
N TRP A 10 -6.66 4.69 -11.37
CA TRP A 10 -5.78 3.59 -11.80
C TRP A 10 -5.26 2.78 -10.60
N MET A 11 -4.76 3.44 -9.55
CA MET A 11 -4.35 2.75 -8.32
C MET A 11 -5.55 2.08 -7.61
N TYR A 12 -6.70 2.74 -7.57
CA TYR A 12 -7.92 2.20 -6.96
C TYR A 12 -8.37 0.91 -7.65
N ASP A 13 -8.44 0.92 -8.99
CA ASP A 13 -8.89 -0.22 -9.79
C ASP A 13 -7.92 -1.42 -9.70
N MET A 14 -6.67 -1.23 -9.28
CA MET A 14 -5.73 -2.33 -9.00
C MET A 14 -6.07 -3.10 -7.73
N VAL A 15 -6.45 -2.39 -6.66
CA VAL A 15 -6.58 -2.97 -5.32
C VAL A 15 -8.02 -3.23 -4.91
N PHE A 16 -8.98 -2.57 -5.55
CA PHE A 16 -10.41 -2.80 -5.36
C PHE A 16 -11.13 -2.98 -6.69
N THR A 17 -12.02 -3.97 -6.73
CA THR A 17 -12.97 -4.10 -7.83
C THR A 17 -14.13 -3.13 -7.64
N LYS A 18 -14.80 -2.71 -8.72
CA LYS A 18 -15.98 -1.81 -8.70
C LYS A 18 -17.23 -2.38 -8.03
N ARG A 19 -17.11 -3.45 -7.24
CA ARG A 19 -18.19 -4.07 -6.47
C ARG A 19 -18.15 -3.54 -5.04
N ALA A 20 -19.33 -3.37 -4.43
CA ALA A 20 -19.43 -2.98 -3.04
C ALA A 20 -18.74 -4.02 -2.11
N PRO A 21 -18.14 -3.57 -0.99
CA PRO A 21 -18.10 -2.18 -0.51
C PRO A 21 -17.04 -1.30 -1.20
N SER A 22 -17.28 0.01 -1.24
CA SER A 22 -16.40 1.03 -1.83
C SER A 22 -15.44 1.58 -0.78
N TYR A 23 -14.19 1.88 -1.14
CA TYR A 23 -13.14 2.38 -0.23
C TYR A 23 -12.53 3.72 -0.68
N VAL A 24 -13.25 4.50 -1.47
CA VAL A 24 -12.73 5.73 -2.08
C VAL A 24 -12.27 6.72 -1.01
N ARG A 25 -13.03 6.88 0.08
CA ARG A 25 -12.70 7.80 1.18
C ARG A 25 -11.41 7.39 1.89
N LEU A 26 -11.29 6.11 2.23
CA LEU A 26 -10.06 5.57 2.84
C LEU A 26 -8.86 5.73 1.91
N LEU A 27 -8.97 5.35 0.64
CA LEU A 27 -7.85 5.42 -0.29
C LEU A 27 -7.45 6.86 -0.60
N ARG A 28 -8.39 7.81 -0.66
CA ARG A 28 -8.04 9.23 -0.77
C ARG A 28 -7.30 9.73 0.46
N TYR A 29 -7.71 9.31 1.65
CA TYR A 29 -6.98 9.60 2.87
C TYR A 29 -5.54 9.04 2.79
N LEU A 30 -5.36 7.75 2.48
CA LEU A 30 -4.04 7.13 2.33
C LEU A 30 -3.17 7.82 1.26
N ASN A 31 -3.79 8.29 0.17
CA ASN A 31 -3.09 9.00 -0.91
C ASN A 31 -2.68 10.44 -0.51
N SER A 32 -3.33 11.02 0.50
CA SER A 32 -2.99 12.34 1.04
C SER A 32 -1.87 12.30 2.08
N GLN A 33 -1.60 11.14 2.68
CA GLN A 33 -0.57 10.96 3.68
C GLN A 33 0.76 10.61 3.04
N GLU A 34 1.85 11.30 3.44
CA GLU A 34 3.21 10.94 3.04
C GLU A 34 3.64 9.63 3.69
N PHE A 35 4.26 8.74 2.92
CA PHE A 35 4.97 7.59 3.48
C PHE A 35 6.35 8.01 3.99
N THR A 36 6.46 8.19 5.30
CA THR A 36 7.73 8.43 6.00
C THR A 36 8.30 7.14 6.57
N TYR A 37 9.62 7.06 6.68
CA TYR A 37 10.31 5.87 7.16
C TYR A 37 11.50 6.21 8.07
N ASN A 38 11.67 5.41 9.13
CA ASN A 38 12.78 5.55 10.06
C ASN A 38 13.89 4.52 9.80
N ILE A 39 13.54 3.36 9.21
CA ILE A 39 14.52 2.37 8.77
C ILE A 39 14.98 2.74 7.37
N ARG A 40 16.28 3.00 7.22
CA ARG A 40 16.86 3.59 5.99
C ARG A 40 16.47 2.85 4.71
N LEU A 41 16.44 1.51 4.75
CA LEU A 41 16.18 0.68 3.58
C LEU A 41 14.69 0.57 3.22
N ASP A 42 13.77 1.02 4.09
CA ASP A 42 12.37 1.25 3.70
C ASP A 42 12.23 2.39 2.68
N GLY A 43 13.27 3.22 2.49
CA GLY A 43 13.35 4.17 1.38
C GLY A 43 13.20 3.50 0.01
N ASN A 44 13.64 2.24 -0.15
CA ASN A 44 13.41 1.48 -1.38
C ASN A 44 11.90 1.26 -1.62
N ARG A 45 11.07 1.15 -0.57
CA ARG A 45 9.61 1.04 -0.70
C ARG A 45 8.98 2.36 -1.14
N ALA A 46 9.54 3.48 -0.68
CA ALA A 46 9.12 4.80 -1.14
C ALA A 46 9.44 4.98 -2.63
N ASP A 47 10.63 4.57 -3.07
CA ASP A 47 11.06 4.60 -4.48
C ASP A 47 10.18 3.71 -5.37
N ASP A 48 9.85 2.50 -4.91
CA ASP A 48 8.90 1.61 -5.59
C ASP A 48 7.53 2.29 -5.77
N GLY A 49 7.04 2.98 -4.73
CA GLY A 49 5.79 3.76 -4.80
C GLY A 49 5.86 4.92 -5.79
N LEU A 50 6.98 5.65 -5.86
CA LEU A 50 7.16 6.72 -6.85
C LEU A 50 7.25 6.17 -8.28
N TYR A 51 7.82 4.97 -8.46
CA TYR A 51 7.92 4.31 -9.76
C TYR A 51 6.55 4.01 -10.38
N LEU A 52 5.48 3.91 -9.57
CA LEU A 52 4.10 3.79 -10.07
C LEU A 52 3.71 4.94 -11.00
N ARG A 53 4.19 6.16 -10.76
CA ARG A 53 3.92 7.32 -11.63
C ARG A 53 4.48 7.11 -13.03
N TYR A 54 5.67 6.52 -13.12
CA TYR A 54 6.27 6.12 -14.39
C TYR A 54 5.48 5.00 -15.07
N ARG A 55 5.09 3.97 -14.31
CA ARG A 55 4.29 2.85 -14.82
C ARG A 55 2.93 3.31 -15.35
N PHE A 56 2.21 4.14 -14.59
CA PHE A 56 0.94 4.75 -14.99
C PHE A 56 1.07 5.51 -16.31
N LYS A 57 2.13 6.31 -16.48
CA LYS A 57 2.42 7.01 -17.73
C LYS A 57 2.55 6.04 -18.92
N GLN A 58 3.29 4.96 -18.76
CA GLN A 58 3.53 3.99 -19.83
C GLN A 58 2.26 3.24 -20.21
N GLU A 59 1.52 2.71 -19.23
CA GLU A 59 0.32 1.91 -19.46
C GLU A 59 -0.84 2.73 -20.07
N ASN A 60 -0.91 4.03 -19.77
CA ASN A 60 -1.98 4.91 -20.26
C ASN A 60 -1.56 5.75 -21.47
N HIS A 61 -0.37 5.50 -22.03
CA HIS A 61 0.18 6.22 -23.19
C HIS A 61 0.15 7.75 -23.05
N LEU A 62 0.39 8.24 -21.82
CA LEU A 62 0.37 9.67 -21.51
C LEU A 62 1.71 10.32 -21.80
N ARG A 63 1.70 11.60 -22.18
CA ARG A 63 2.95 12.35 -22.39
C ARG A 63 3.62 12.64 -21.04
N ALA A 64 4.95 12.54 -21.00
CA ALA A 64 5.74 12.78 -19.78
C ALA A 64 5.43 14.14 -19.13
N VAL A 65 5.34 15.21 -19.93
CA VAL A 65 5.04 16.56 -19.43
C VAL A 65 3.70 16.66 -18.69
N ASP A 66 2.70 15.85 -19.08
CA ASP A 66 1.38 15.88 -18.46
C ASP A 66 1.39 15.17 -17.10
N VAL A 67 2.20 14.11 -16.96
CA VAL A 67 2.33 13.33 -15.72
C VAL A 67 3.33 13.98 -14.76
N ASP A 68 4.54 14.29 -15.23
CA ASP A 68 5.64 14.77 -14.39
C ASP A 68 5.33 16.14 -13.75
N ARG A 69 4.52 16.97 -14.42
CA ARG A 69 4.03 18.24 -13.86
C ARG A 69 2.92 18.06 -12.82
N CYS A 70 2.09 17.02 -12.97
CA CYS A 70 0.91 16.80 -12.14
C CYS A 70 1.18 15.87 -10.95
N LEU A 71 2.06 14.88 -11.09
CA LEU A 71 2.35 13.88 -10.06
C LEU A 71 3.71 14.16 -9.40
N THR A 72 3.80 15.30 -8.72
CA THR A 72 5.00 15.74 -8.00
C THR A 72 4.91 15.43 -6.51
N GLY A 73 6.05 15.52 -5.81
CA GLY A 73 6.12 15.37 -4.36
C GLY A 73 6.54 13.97 -3.91
N LYS A 74 6.45 13.75 -2.60
CA LYS A 74 6.88 12.52 -1.91
C LYS A 74 5.92 11.36 -2.21
N CYS A 75 6.37 10.15 -1.90
CA CYS A 75 5.57 8.94 -2.03
C CYS A 75 4.43 8.99 -0.99
N SER A 76 3.19 8.76 -1.42
CA SER A 76 2.08 8.61 -0.47
C SER A 76 2.04 7.21 0.14
N VAL A 77 1.33 7.07 1.27
CA VAL A 77 1.07 5.76 1.89
C VAL A 77 0.35 4.84 0.90
N LEU A 78 -0.60 5.36 0.13
CA LEU A 78 -1.28 4.57 -0.90
C LEU A 78 -0.32 4.07 -1.98
N GLU A 79 0.52 4.97 -2.53
CA GLU A 79 1.50 4.60 -3.57
C GLU A 79 2.43 3.50 -3.08
N MET A 80 2.98 3.64 -1.87
CA MET A 80 3.86 2.64 -1.27
C MET A 80 3.14 1.28 -1.12
N MET A 81 1.92 1.27 -0.58
CA MET A 81 1.16 0.03 -0.37
C MET A 81 0.81 -0.65 -1.71
N VAL A 82 0.35 0.10 -2.71
CA VAL A 82 0.02 -0.43 -4.05
C VAL A 82 1.27 -1.00 -4.72
N ALA A 83 2.39 -0.29 -4.66
CA ALA A 83 3.66 -0.76 -5.22
C ALA A 83 4.14 -2.04 -4.52
N LEU A 84 3.97 -2.13 -3.20
CA LEU A 84 4.31 -3.34 -2.47
C LEU A 84 3.45 -4.54 -2.91
N CYS A 85 2.15 -4.34 -3.16
CA CYS A 85 1.30 -5.40 -3.73
C CYS A 85 1.77 -5.87 -5.11
N LEU A 86 2.24 -4.93 -5.96
CA LEU A 86 2.79 -5.27 -7.27
C LEU A 86 4.07 -6.08 -7.13
N ARG A 87 5.00 -5.68 -6.24
CA ARG A 87 6.23 -6.44 -5.97
C ARG A 87 5.92 -7.85 -5.46
N ILE A 88 4.88 -8.01 -4.63
CA ILE A 88 4.44 -9.33 -4.18
C ILE A 88 3.96 -10.17 -5.36
N GLU A 89 3.06 -9.63 -6.19
CA GLU A 89 2.45 -10.40 -7.27
C GLU A 89 3.44 -10.72 -8.39
N GLU A 90 4.36 -9.80 -8.72
CA GLU A 90 5.25 -9.90 -9.88
C GLU A 90 6.60 -10.56 -9.55
N ASP A 91 7.12 -10.44 -8.32
CA ASP A 91 8.46 -10.92 -8.00
C ASP A 91 8.51 -12.07 -6.99
N ILE A 92 7.50 -12.21 -6.12
CA ILE A 92 7.51 -13.18 -5.01
C ILE A 92 6.51 -14.31 -5.24
N MET A 93 5.28 -13.96 -5.58
CA MET A 93 4.15 -14.88 -5.67
C MET A 93 3.71 -15.14 -7.11
N ASP A 94 4.52 -14.78 -8.10
CA ASP A 94 4.20 -14.93 -9.53
C ASP A 94 3.75 -16.37 -9.83
N ASP A 95 2.55 -16.48 -10.42
CA ASP A 95 1.92 -17.76 -10.71
C ASP A 95 1.03 -17.57 -11.95
N PRO A 96 1.47 -18.00 -13.14
CA PRO A 96 0.75 -17.75 -14.39
C PRO A 96 -0.62 -18.44 -14.46
N VAL A 97 -0.91 -19.37 -13.54
CA VAL A 97 -2.19 -20.08 -13.45
C VAL A 97 -3.16 -19.33 -12.53
N LYS A 98 -2.65 -18.62 -11.53
CA LYS A 98 -3.47 -17.80 -10.62
C LYS A 98 -3.53 -16.38 -11.17
N GLY A 99 -4.72 -15.94 -11.61
CA GLY A 99 -4.93 -14.56 -12.03
C GLY A 99 -4.55 -13.54 -10.94
N ASN A 100 -4.53 -12.25 -11.31
CA ASN A 100 -4.06 -11.15 -10.48
C ASN A 100 -4.65 -11.12 -9.04
N ARG A 101 -3.78 -11.28 -8.02
CA ARG A 101 -4.12 -11.26 -6.59
C ARG A 101 -3.74 -9.97 -5.86
N ILE A 102 -3.40 -8.89 -6.56
CA ILE A 102 -3.05 -7.59 -5.95
C ILE A 102 -4.06 -7.16 -4.87
N HIS A 103 -5.36 -7.27 -5.16
CA HIS A 103 -6.43 -6.97 -4.21
C HIS A 103 -6.35 -7.78 -2.90
N LYS A 104 -5.89 -9.04 -2.95
CA LYS A 104 -5.72 -9.90 -1.76
C LYS A 104 -4.56 -9.41 -0.90
N TRP A 105 -3.46 -9.00 -1.51
CA TRP A 105 -2.29 -8.47 -0.80
C TRP A 105 -2.61 -7.14 -0.14
N PHE A 106 -3.37 -6.28 -0.83
CA PHE A 106 -3.85 -5.03 -0.25
C PHE A 106 -4.79 -5.28 0.94
N HIS A 107 -5.71 -6.25 0.79
CA HIS A 107 -6.60 -6.68 1.86
C HIS A 107 -5.84 -7.19 3.09
N VAL A 108 -4.76 -7.97 2.92
CA VAL A 108 -3.89 -8.40 4.03
C VAL A 108 -3.36 -7.20 4.81
N MET A 109 -2.86 -6.19 4.10
CA MET A 109 -2.33 -4.99 4.74
C MET A 109 -3.40 -4.18 5.48
N LEU A 110 -4.56 -3.95 4.85
CA LEU A 110 -5.68 -3.26 5.53
C LEU A 110 -6.15 -4.00 6.78
N LYS A 111 -6.23 -5.33 6.71
CA LYS A 111 -6.60 -6.17 7.85
C LYS A 111 -5.58 -6.08 8.98
N SER A 112 -4.29 -6.10 8.66
CA SER A 112 -3.22 -5.98 9.65
C SER A 112 -3.19 -4.60 10.31
N LEU A 113 -3.40 -3.54 9.53
CA LEU A 113 -3.51 -2.16 10.04
C LEU A 113 -4.74 -1.96 10.94
N GLY A 114 -5.80 -2.76 10.72
CA GLY A 114 -7.10 -2.58 11.36
C GLY A 114 -7.98 -1.55 10.64
N LEU A 115 -7.83 -1.43 9.32
CA LEU A 115 -8.57 -0.53 8.44
C LEU A 115 -9.50 -1.25 7.47
N LEU A 116 -9.58 -2.59 7.55
CA LEU A 116 -10.39 -3.36 6.61
C LEU A 116 -11.88 -2.98 6.65
N ASP A 117 -12.43 -2.66 7.83
CA ASP A 117 -13.84 -2.30 7.96
C ASP A 117 -14.13 -0.81 7.67
N MET A 118 -13.11 -0.04 7.23
CA MET A 118 -13.22 1.40 6.91
C MET A 118 -13.66 1.63 5.46
N ASP A 119 -14.71 0.96 5.03
CA ASP A 119 -15.37 1.28 3.77
C ASP A 119 -16.04 2.66 3.81
N ASP A 120 -16.55 3.14 2.68
CA ASP A 120 -17.11 4.48 2.57
C ASP A 120 -18.32 4.72 3.50
N ALA A 121 -19.05 3.68 3.90
CA ALA A 121 -20.18 3.77 4.83
C ALA A 121 -19.71 3.94 6.29
N TYR A 122 -18.56 3.38 6.64
CA TYR A 122 -18.02 3.41 8.01
C TYR A 122 -16.74 4.24 8.17
N PHE A 123 -16.27 4.90 7.11
CA PHE A 123 -15.01 5.64 7.13
C PHE A 123 -14.99 6.76 8.19
N ASP A 124 -14.10 6.59 9.18
CA ASP A 124 -13.73 7.57 10.20
C ASP A 124 -12.28 8.02 9.95
N GLU A 125 -12.14 9.27 9.51
CA GLU A 125 -10.84 9.88 9.22
C GLU A 125 -9.95 9.99 10.46
N ARG A 126 -10.52 10.28 11.64
CA ARG A 126 -9.73 10.41 12.89
C ARG A 126 -9.17 9.07 13.32
N TYR A 127 -9.95 8.01 13.15
CA TYR A 127 -9.47 6.66 13.42
C TYR A 127 -8.39 6.25 12.41
N ALA A 128 -8.61 6.49 11.12
CA ALA A 128 -7.62 6.22 10.08
C ALA A 128 -6.30 6.96 10.35
N ASP A 129 -6.38 8.22 10.80
CA ASP A 129 -5.23 9.04 11.15
C ASP A 129 -4.41 8.50 12.32
N LYS A 130 -5.09 8.08 13.38
CA LYS A 130 -4.43 7.41 14.49
C LYS A 130 -3.72 6.13 14.05
N VAL A 131 -4.35 5.34 13.19
CA VAL A 131 -3.79 4.06 12.70
C VAL A 131 -2.58 4.29 11.81
N ILE A 132 -2.65 5.21 10.84
CA ILE A 132 -1.55 5.49 9.92
C ILE A 132 -0.39 6.17 10.64
N THR A 133 -0.65 7.10 11.57
CA THR A 133 0.40 7.68 12.41
C THR A 133 1.15 6.61 13.20
N ARG A 134 0.43 5.69 13.85
CA ARG A 134 1.04 4.54 14.56
C ARG A 134 1.88 3.67 13.63
N PHE A 135 1.40 3.41 12.42
CA PHE A 135 2.13 2.63 11.42
C PHE A 135 3.44 3.33 11.03
N LEU A 136 3.39 4.60 10.64
CA LEU A 136 4.56 5.38 10.22
C LEU A 136 5.60 5.55 11.34
N ASN A 137 5.15 5.72 12.59
CA ASN A 137 6.01 5.83 13.77
C ASN A 137 6.52 4.47 14.28
N ARG A 138 6.07 3.36 13.69
CA ARG A 138 6.43 1.98 14.10
C ARG A 138 6.03 1.66 15.55
N GLU A 139 4.90 2.21 15.98
CA GLU A 139 4.30 2.04 17.32
C GLU A 139 3.24 0.93 17.35
N TYR A 140 3.21 0.07 16.33
CA TYR A 140 2.38 -1.12 16.27
C TYR A 140 2.95 -2.26 17.14
N GLU A 141 2.25 -3.38 17.28
CA GLU A 141 2.72 -4.48 18.14
C GLU A 141 3.99 -5.15 17.61
N PRO A 142 4.85 -5.74 18.46
CA PRO A 142 6.10 -6.39 18.01
C PRO A 142 5.89 -7.48 16.95
N ASN A 143 4.73 -8.14 16.96
CA ASN A 143 4.38 -9.16 15.97
C ASN A 143 3.80 -8.59 14.65
N GLY A 144 3.81 -7.27 14.50
CA GLY A 144 3.31 -6.55 13.33
C GLY A 144 1.82 -6.19 13.34
N ALA A 145 1.06 -6.58 14.38
CA ALA A 145 -0.35 -6.17 14.48
C ALA A 145 -0.48 -4.65 14.60
N GLY A 146 -1.19 -4.02 13.66
CA GLY A 146 -1.25 -2.57 13.50
C GLY A 146 -0.23 -1.99 12.51
N GLY A 147 0.65 -2.82 11.93
CA GLY A 147 1.48 -2.54 10.75
C GLY A 147 0.95 -3.25 9.50
N LEU A 148 1.75 -3.35 8.43
CA LEU A 148 1.31 -3.95 7.16
C LEU A 148 1.18 -5.48 7.19
N PHE A 149 1.97 -6.17 8.01
CA PHE A 149 1.95 -7.62 8.10
C PHE A 149 2.01 -8.06 9.56
N ARG A 150 1.05 -8.89 9.96
CA ARG A 150 1.01 -9.51 11.28
C ARG A 150 1.43 -10.97 11.16
N ILE A 151 2.47 -11.36 11.88
CA ILE A 151 2.97 -12.74 11.95
C ILE A 151 2.60 -13.32 13.31
N LYS A 152 1.80 -14.38 13.33
CA LYS A 152 1.42 -15.04 14.59
C LYS A 152 2.65 -15.72 15.19
N ASP A 153 2.81 -15.62 16.50
CA ASP A 153 3.91 -16.25 17.26
C ASP A 153 5.31 -15.86 16.72
N CYS A 154 5.45 -14.63 16.20
CA CYS A 154 6.70 -14.11 15.67
C CYS A 154 7.78 -14.02 16.78
N PRO A 155 8.95 -14.66 16.61
CA PRO A 155 10.01 -14.63 17.61
C PRO A 155 10.84 -13.33 17.60
N TYR A 156 10.58 -12.43 16.64
CA TYR A 156 11.32 -11.19 16.43
C TYR A 156 10.42 -9.97 16.61
N ASP A 157 11.03 -8.83 16.92
CA ASP A 157 10.34 -7.54 16.95
C ASP A 157 10.32 -6.92 15.54
N LEU A 158 9.17 -6.99 14.86
CA LEU A 158 8.99 -6.45 13.52
C LEU A 158 9.12 -4.93 13.48
N ARG A 159 9.05 -4.21 14.61
CA ARG A 159 9.28 -2.76 14.65
C ARG A 159 10.73 -2.38 14.38
N SER A 160 11.69 -3.30 14.42
CA SER A 160 13.08 -3.05 13.99
C SER A 160 13.43 -3.65 12.63
N VAL A 161 12.44 -4.23 11.92
CA VAL A 161 12.66 -4.97 10.67
C VAL A 161 12.11 -4.18 9.48
N GLU A 162 12.84 -4.13 8.37
CA GLU A 162 12.39 -3.50 7.12
C GLU A 162 11.06 -4.12 6.63
N ILE A 163 10.21 -3.30 6.02
CA ILE A 163 8.91 -3.74 5.48
C ILE A 163 9.09 -4.89 4.48
N TRP A 164 10.16 -4.87 3.68
CA TRP A 164 10.47 -5.95 2.74
C TRP A 164 10.67 -7.30 3.45
N TYR A 165 11.43 -7.33 4.54
CA TYR A 165 11.63 -8.56 5.31
C TYR A 165 10.38 -8.97 6.07
N GLN A 166 9.61 -8.02 6.62
CA GLN A 166 8.31 -8.32 7.22
C GLN A 166 7.37 -9.00 6.22
N MET A 167 7.32 -8.50 4.98
CA MET A 167 6.57 -9.09 3.88
C MET A 167 7.05 -10.51 3.58
N CYS A 168 8.35 -10.73 3.37
CA CYS A 168 8.90 -12.06 3.11
C CYS A 168 8.56 -13.05 4.23
N TRP A 169 8.79 -12.67 5.48
CA TRP A 169 8.50 -13.54 6.64
C TRP A 169 7.01 -13.82 6.80
N TYR A 170 6.13 -12.87 6.45
CA TYR A 170 4.70 -13.11 6.45
C TYR A 170 4.32 -14.21 5.46
N PHE A 171 4.85 -14.15 4.23
CA PHE A 171 4.59 -15.19 3.23
C PHE A 171 5.17 -16.54 3.64
N ASP A 172 6.39 -16.59 4.17
CA ASP A 172 7.00 -17.80 4.72
C ASP A 172 6.17 -18.42 5.86
N SER A 173 5.40 -17.60 6.60
CA SER A 173 4.58 -18.07 7.73
C SER A 173 3.22 -18.66 7.34
N ILE A 174 2.77 -18.46 6.10
CA ILE A 174 1.46 -18.93 5.60
C ILE A 174 1.57 -19.91 4.44
N LEU A 175 2.79 -20.16 3.96
CA LEU A 175 3.14 -21.21 3.00
C LEU A 175 3.49 -22.51 3.74
#